data_AF-A0A960YXX8-F1
#
_entry.id   AF-A0A960YXX8-F1
#
_cell.length_a   1.000
_cell.length_b   1.000
_cell.length_c   1.000
_cell.angle_alpha   90.00
_cell.angle_beta   90.00
_cell.angle_gamma   90.00
#
_symmetry.space_group_name_H-M   'P 1'
#
loop_
_entity.id
_entity.type
_entity.pdbx_description
1 polymer ?
#
loop_
_entity_poly.entity_id
_entity_poly.type
_entity_poly.pdbx_seq_one_letter_code
_entity_poly.pdbx_strand_id
1 'polypeptide(L)'
;MKIKTLINLLVILLIINNCSILNKNENTNDSSKMLTDIALRAQSNVNYTLNSETGCIDGVTTSMDTSLPSWIKDNFKCVTVKVSGSNYVFTATNLPNHKSFYYGYGNSLYEDLPSGNTPAGINRISAQSITITV
;
A
#
# COMPACT_ATOMS: atom_id res chain seq x y z
N MET A 1 -6.61 19.95 -36.24
CA MET A 1 -5.60 19.69 -35.18
C MET A 1 -5.79 20.66 -34.00
N LYS A 2 -6.92 20.57 -33.27
CA LYS A 2 -7.22 21.44 -32.10
C LYS A 2 -7.91 20.68 -30.95
N ILE A 3 -8.67 19.63 -31.26
CA ILE A 3 -9.37 18.79 -30.28
C ILE A 3 -8.43 18.04 -29.32
N LYS A 4 -7.30 17.53 -29.80
CA LYS A 4 -6.33 16.78 -28.97
C LYS A 4 -5.70 17.64 -27.87
N THR A 5 -5.48 18.93 -28.15
CA THR A 5 -4.92 19.90 -27.20
C THR A 5 -5.96 20.33 -26.15
N LEU A 6 -7.23 20.47 -26.55
CA LEU A 6 -8.33 20.77 -25.62
C LEU A 6 -8.61 19.60 -24.66
N ILE A 7 -8.54 18.36 -25.13
CA ILE A 7 -8.71 17.17 -24.27
C ILE A 7 -7.58 17.10 -23.23
N ASN A 8 -6.32 17.33 -23.64
CA ASN A 8 -5.19 17.37 -22.70
C ASN A 8 -5.34 18.49 -21.66
N LEU A 9 -5.83 19.67 -22.04
CA LEU A 9 -6.03 20.78 -21.11
C LEU A 9 -7.15 20.49 -20.10
N LEU A 10 -8.23 19.82 -20.53
CA LEU A 10 -9.34 19.42 -19.66
C LEU A 10 -8.92 18.35 -18.65
N VAL A 11 -8.12 17.39 -19.07
CA VAL A 11 -7.57 16.34 -18.19
C VAL A 11 -6.63 16.94 -17.15
N ILE A 12 -5.78 17.91 -17.53
CA ILE A 12 -4.90 18.63 -16.61
C ILE A 12 -5.73 19.40 -15.57
N LEU A 13 -6.80 20.10 -15.97
CA LEU A 13 -7.65 20.85 -15.03
C LEU A 13 -8.35 19.96 -13.99
N LEU A 14 -8.78 18.75 -14.37
CA LEU A 14 -9.39 17.80 -13.42
C LEU A 14 -8.37 17.28 -12.39
N ILE A 15 -7.10 17.13 -12.78
CA ILE A 15 -6.04 16.61 -11.90
C ILE A 15 -5.66 17.64 -10.83
N ILE A 16 -5.63 18.94 -11.17
CA ILE A 16 -5.23 20.00 -10.23
C ILE A 16 -6.27 20.21 -9.12
N ASN A 17 -7.57 20.02 -9.41
CA ASN A 17 -8.63 20.23 -8.42
C ASN A 17 -8.73 19.14 -7.34
N ASN A 18 -8.12 17.97 -7.54
CA ASN A 18 -8.24 16.82 -6.64
C ASN A 18 -6.90 16.36 -6.01
N CYS A 19 -5.79 17.07 -6.21
CA CYS A 19 -4.48 16.63 -5.72
C CYS A 19 -3.87 17.64 -4.74
N SER A 20 -3.97 17.36 -3.44
CA SER A 20 -3.06 17.93 -2.45
C SER A 20 -1.80 17.07 -2.40
N ILE A 21 -0.63 17.73 -2.31
CA ILE A 21 0.73 17.19 -2.07
C ILE A 21 1.59 17.03 -3.33
N LEU A 22 2.39 18.07 -3.62
CA LEU A 22 3.71 17.93 -4.23
C LEU A 22 4.74 18.46 -3.25
N ASN A 23 5.42 17.55 -2.54
CA ASN A 23 6.70 17.86 -1.92
C ASN A 23 7.59 16.60 -1.92
N LYS A 24 8.38 16.43 -2.97
CA LYS A 24 9.83 16.22 -2.86
C LYS A 24 10.50 16.26 -4.23
N ASN A 25 11.69 16.82 -4.20
CA ASN A 25 12.56 17.14 -5.32
C ASN A 25 13.21 15.86 -5.86
N GLU A 26 12.98 15.51 -7.12
CA GLU A 26 13.96 14.76 -7.92
C GLU A 26 13.95 15.27 -9.37
N ASN A 27 15.15 15.49 -9.87
CA ASN A 27 15.47 16.13 -11.14
C ASN A 27 15.69 15.04 -12.20
N THR A 28 14.70 14.74 -13.04
CA THR A 28 14.92 14.15 -14.37
C THR A 28 13.76 14.53 -15.31
N ASN A 29 14.11 15.18 -16.42
CA ASN A 29 13.20 15.71 -17.44
C ASN A 29 12.61 14.60 -18.36
N ASP A 30 12.01 13.56 -17.78
CA ASP A 30 11.31 12.53 -18.55
C ASP A 30 9.81 12.61 -18.26
N SER A 31 9.13 13.55 -18.93
CA SER A 31 7.70 13.80 -18.81
C SER A 31 6.83 12.56 -19.06
N SER A 32 7.37 11.55 -19.74
CA SER A 32 6.77 10.22 -19.90
C SER A 32 6.63 9.50 -18.56
N LYS A 33 7.72 9.44 -17.77
CA LYS A 33 7.74 8.81 -16.43
C LYS A 33 6.84 9.54 -15.44
N MET A 34 6.79 10.87 -15.53
CA MET A 34 5.91 11.69 -14.71
C MET A 34 4.43 11.41 -15.03
N LEU A 35 4.07 11.19 -16.30
CA LEU A 35 2.72 10.81 -16.71
C LEU A 35 2.36 9.39 -16.26
N THR A 36 3.30 8.44 -16.28
CA THR A 36 3.08 7.09 -15.73
C THR A 36 2.95 7.11 -14.22
N ASP A 37 3.77 7.88 -13.50
CA ASP A 37 3.67 8.04 -12.04
C ASP A 37 2.38 8.77 -11.62
N ILE A 38 1.92 9.74 -12.41
CA ILE A 38 0.64 10.43 -12.20
C ILE A 38 -0.55 9.48 -12.50
N ALA A 39 -0.48 8.67 -13.55
CA ALA A 39 -1.50 7.67 -13.85
C ALA A 39 -1.58 6.57 -12.75
N LEU A 40 -0.43 6.19 -12.18
CA LEU A 40 -0.35 5.27 -11.05
C LEU A 40 -0.93 5.86 -9.75
N ARG A 41 -0.85 7.19 -9.58
CA ARG A 41 -1.33 7.92 -8.39
C ARG A 41 -2.77 8.45 -8.52
N ALA A 42 -3.31 8.56 -9.74
CA ALA A 42 -4.70 8.97 -10.01
C ALA A 42 -5.74 7.85 -9.79
N GLN A 43 -5.29 6.62 -9.54
CA GLN A 43 -6.11 5.56 -8.94
C GLN A 43 -5.79 5.48 -7.45
N SER A 44 -6.49 6.28 -6.64
CA SER A 44 -6.56 6.07 -5.18
C SER A 44 -7.39 4.84 -4.78
N ASN A 45 -7.54 3.88 -5.70
CA ASN A 45 -7.76 2.48 -5.38
C ASN A 45 -6.37 1.83 -5.47
N VAL A 46 -5.54 1.97 -4.44
CA VAL A 46 -4.30 1.20 -4.37
C VAL A 46 -4.76 -0.26 -4.28
N ASN A 47 -4.79 -0.95 -5.42
CA ASN A 47 -5.02 -2.38 -5.47
C ASN A 47 -3.74 -3.02 -4.95
N TYR A 48 -3.66 -3.09 -3.63
CA TYR A 48 -2.71 -3.89 -2.88
C TYR A 48 -2.80 -5.32 -3.39
N THR A 49 -1.90 -5.67 -4.32
CA THR A 49 -1.88 -6.99 -4.92
C THR A 49 -0.96 -7.86 -4.07
N LEU A 50 -1.41 -9.08 -3.76
CA LEU A 50 -0.54 -10.05 -3.14
C LEU A 50 0.53 -10.46 -4.16
N ASN A 51 1.78 -10.16 -3.84
CA ASN A 51 2.93 -10.62 -4.60
C ASN A 51 3.13 -12.11 -4.29
N SER A 52 2.90 -12.97 -5.28
CA SER A 52 2.99 -14.43 -5.13
C SER A 52 4.43 -14.94 -4.91
N GLU A 53 5.45 -14.14 -5.23
CA GLU A 53 6.86 -14.52 -5.05
C GLU A 53 7.32 -14.26 -3.61
N THR A 54 6.96 -13.11 -3.06
CA THR A 54 7.36 -12.72 -1.69
C THR A 54 6.33 -13.15 -0.64
N GLY A 55 5.11 -13.47 -1.08
CA GLY A 55 3.96 -13.70 -0.22
C GLY A 55 3.49 -12.42 0.48
N CYS A 56 3.95 -11.23 0.07
CA CYS A 56 3.60 -9.95 0.68
C CYS A 56 2.75 -9.09 -0.24
N ILE A 57 1.96 -8.20 0.35
CA ILE A 57 1.30 -7.14 -0.40
C ILE A 57 2.34 -6.18 -0.98
N ASP A 58 2.12 -5.72 -2.21
CA ASP A 58 2.97 -4.72 -2.84
C ASP A 58 3.05 -3.41 -2.02
N GLY A 59 4.26 -2.85 -1.94
CA GLY A 59 4.52 -1.62 -1.18
C GLY A 59 4.67 -1.83 0.34
N VAL A 60 4.75 -3.07 0.82
CA VAL A 60 5.15 -3.36 2.21
C VAL A 60 6.66 -3.23 2.36
N THR A 61 7.10 -2.51 3.41
CA THR A 61 8.52 -2.43 3.77
C THR A 61 8.89 -3.63 4.64
N THR A 62 9.81 -4.46 4.15
CA THR A 62 10.34 -5.60 4.88
C THR A 62 11.80 -5.41 5.20
N SER A 63 12.18 -5.60 6.45
CA SER A 63 13.58 -5.57 6.88
C SER A 63 13.75 -6.45 8.11
N MET A 64 14.77 -7.30 8.10
CA MET A 64 15.08 -8.19 9.20
C MET A 64 16.50 -7.92 9.65
N ASP A 65 16.65 -7.53 10.92
CA ASP A 65 17.97 -7.41 11.54
C ASP A 65 18.72 -8.75 11.47
N THR A 66 20.00 -8.68 11.07
CA THR A 66 20.85 -9.85 10.86
C THR A 66 21.09 -10.62 12.15
N SER A 67 20.99 -9.97 13.30
CA SER A 67 21.12 -10.58 14.63
C SER A 67 19.88 -11.35 15.10
N LEU A 68 18.77 -11.29 14.36
CA LEU A 68 17.55 -12.00 14.74
C LEU A 68 17.76 -13.52 14.69
N PRO A 69 17.20 -14.26 15.66
CA PRO A 69 17.19 -15.72 15.62
C PRO A 69 16.41 -16.24 14.40
N SER A 70 16.78 -17.43 13.93
CA SER A 70 16.17 -18.05 12.74
C SER A 70 14.66 -18.19 12.87
N TRP A 71 14.14 -18.55 14.05
CA TRP A 71 12.70 -18.70 14.25
C TRP A 71 11.91 -17.42 13.94
N ILE A 72 12.48 -16.22 14.14
CA ILE A 72 11.83 -14.97 13.72
C ILE A 72 11.89 -14.83 12.20
N LYS A 73 13.07 -15.03 11.60
CA LYS A 73 13.28 -14.88 10.15
C LYS A 73 12.44 -15.86 9.32
N ASP A 74 12.21 -17.05 9.86
CA ASP A 74 11.49 -18.13 9.18
C ASP A 74 9.97 -17.92 9.24
N ASN A 75 9.44 -17.39 10.35
CA ASN A 75 8.00 -17.31 10.59
C ASN A 75 7.38 -15.94 10.28
N PHE A 76 8.17 -14.85 10.33
CA PHE A 76 7.65 -13.50 10.11
C PHE A 76 8.07 -13.01 8.72
N LYS A 77 7.08 -12.57 7.93
CA LYS A 77 7.26 -11.97 6.60
C LYS A 77 6.48 -10.66 6.56
N CYS A 78 6.77 -9.80 5.60
CA CYS A 78 5.99 -8.57 5.37
C CYS A 78 6.03 -7.60 6.56
N VAL A 79 7.11 -7.63 7.34
CA VAL A 79 7.33 -6.79 8.53
C VAL A 79 8.77 -6.30 8.60
N THR A 80 8.96 -5.25 9.38
CA THR A 80 10.28 -4.82 9.84
C THR A 80 10.51 -5.34 11.25
N VAL A 81 11.62 -6.04 11.48
CA VAL A 81 11.98 -6.54 12.81
C VAL A 81 13.41 -6.14 13.16
N LYS A 82 13.59 -5.62 14.37
CA LYS A 82 14.89 -5.22 14.91
C LYS A 82 15.11 -5.72 16.33
N VAL A 83 16.36 -5.89 16.71
CA VAL A 83 16.74 -6.10 18.11
C VAL A 83 16.87 -4.74 18.80
N SER A 84 16.27 -4.59 19.98
CA SER A 84 16.37 -3.39 20.81
C SER A 84 16.65 -3.78 22.26
N GLY A 85 17.92 -3.77 22.62
CA GLY A 85 18.38 -4.31 23.90
C GLY A 85 18.08 -5.80 23.99
N SER A 86 17.30 -6.20 24.98
CA SER A 86 16.84 -7.58 25.18
C SER A 86 15.50 -7.90 24.50
N ASN A 87 14.92 -6.94 23.76
CA ASN A 87 13.61 -7.10 23.12
C ASN A 87 13.71 -7.22 21.60
N TYR A 88 12.68 -7.79 21.00
CA TYR A 88 12.44 -7.78 19.57
C TYR A 88 11.30 -6.81 19.25
N VAL A 89 11.54 -5.87 18.34
CA VAL A 89 10.54 -4.88 17.93
C VAL A 89 10.09 -5.19 16.51
N PHE A 90 8.83 -5.58 16.39
CA PHE A 90 8.14 -5.85 15.13
C PHE A 90 7.34 -4.61 14.74
N THR A 91 7.48 -4.17 13.49
CA THR A 91 6.72 -3.06 12.93
C THR A 91 6.12 -3.49 11.60
N ALA A 92 4.81 -3.34 11.47
CA ALA A 92 4.07 -3.53 10.24
C ALA A 92 3.37 -2.22 9.90
N THR A 93 3.58 -1.72 8.69
CA THR A 93 2.83 -0.60 8.13
C THR A 93 2.11 -1.08 6.88
N ASN A 94 1.09 -0.35 6.44
CA ASN A 94 0.24 -0.66 5.27
C ASN A 94 -0.93 -1.63 5.56
N LEU A 95 -1.57 -2.19 4.54
CA LEU A 95 -2.61 -3.20 4.75
C LEU A 95 -2.00 -4.49 5.33
N PRO A 96 -2.56 -5.04 6.42
CA PRO A 96 -2.10 -6.32 6.92
C PRO A 96 -2.25 -7.45 5.89
N ASN A 97 -1.26 -8.33 5.85
CA ASN A 97 -1.18 -9.42 4.88
C ASN A 97 -2.06 -10.63 5.23
N HIS A 98 -3.38 -10.42 5.20
CA HIS A 98 -4.39 -11.47 5.32
C HIS A 98 -5.61 -11.09 4.49
N LYS A 99 -6.52 -12.03 4.25
CA LYS A 99 -7.83 -11.73 3.66
C LYS A 99 -8.76 -11.09 4.70
N SER A 100 -9.60 -10.16 4.29
CA SER A 100 -10.64 -9.58 5.16
C SER A 100 -11.76 -8.90 4.39
N PHE A 101 -12.99 -9.04 4.89
CA PHE A 101 -14.15 -8.26 4.42
C PHE A 101 -13.92 -6.74 4.51
N TYR A 102 -13.14 -6.30 5.50
CA TYR A 102 -12.92 -4.88 5.78
C TYR A 102 -12.05 -4.18 4.72
N TYR A 103 -11.45 -4.90 3.77
CA TYR A 103 -10.77 -4.26 2.63
C TYR A 103 -11.73 -3.82 1.52
N GLY A 104 -12.98 -4.31 1.56
CA GLY A 104 -14.01 -3.96 0.59
C GLY A 104 -13.87 -4.67 -0.77
N TYR A 105 -15.01 -4.87 -1.42
CA TYR A 105 -15.09 -5.53 -2.72
C TYR A 105 -14.21 -4.86 -3.77
N GLY A 106 -13.47 -5.66 -4.54
CA GLY A 106 -12.52 -5.19 -5.55
C GLY A 106 -11.06 -5.10 -5.07
N ASN A 107 -10.80 -5.13 -3.76
CA ASN A 107 -9.44 -5.27 -3.24
C ASN A 107 -8.95 -6.72 -3.38
N SER A 108 -7.68 -6.95 -3.73
CA SER A 108 -7.14 -8.30 -3.87
C SER A 108 -7.13 -9.08 -2.56
N LEU A 109 -7.19 -8.40 -1.41
CA LEU A 109 -7.26 -8.97 -0.07
C LEU A 109 -8.70 -9.15 0.43
N TYR A 110 -9.70 -8.80 -0.36
CA TYR A 110 -11.09 -8.99 0.03
C TYR A 110 -11.45 -10.47 0.15
N GLU A 111 -12.28 -10.77 1.14
CA GLU A 111 -13.06 -12.00 1.26
C GLU A 111 -14.45 -11.67 1.81
N ASP A 112 -15.45 -12.46 1.44
CA ASP A 112 -16.81 -12.28 1.95
C ASP A 112 -16.91 -12.68 3.43
N LEU A 113 -17.83 -12.04 4.15
CA LEU A 113 -18.14 -12.48 5.51
C LEU A 113 -18.75 -13.90 5.46
N PRO A 114 -18.38 -14.78 6.40
CA PRO A 114 -19.05 -16.06 6.54
C PRO A 114 -20.55 -15.87 6.78
N SER A 115 -21.36 -16.82 6.28
CA SER A 115 -22.82 -16.78 6.44
C SER A 115 -23.24 -16.62 7.90
N GLY A 116 -24.29 -15.83 8.14
CA GLY A 116 -24.80 -15.52 9.47
C GLY A 116 -24.16 -14.30 10.15
N ASN A 117 -23.07 -13.75 9.58
CA ASN A 117 -22.47 -12.52 10.08
C ASN A 117 -23.11 -11.27 9.45
N THR A 118 -23.25 -10.21 10.26
CA THR A 118 -23.72 -8.91 9.78
C THR A 118 -22.51 -7.98 9.56
N PRO A 119 -22.38 -7.32 8.39
CA PRO A 119 -21.35 -6.31 8.17
C PRO A 119 -21.40 -5.22 9.25
N ALA A 120 -20.24 -4.83 9.78
CA ALA A 120 -20.13 -3.72 10.73
C ALA A 120 -20.26 -2.33 10.05
N GLY A 121 -21.20 -2.19 9.11
CA GLY A 121 -21.44 -0.99 8.33
C GLY A 121 -20.45 -0.75 7.19
N ILE A 122 -20.16 0.52 6.91
CA ILE A 122 -19.28 0.96 5.81
C ILE A 122 -17.79 1.04 6.21
N ASN A 123 -17.41 0.45 7.34
CA ASN A 123 -16.04 0.50 7.83
C ASN A 123 -15.08 -0.21 6.86
N ARG A 124 -13.98 0.47 6.54
CA ARG A 124 -12.92 -0.04 5.67
C ARG A 124 -11.55 0.17 6.28
N ILE A 125 -10.67 -0.81 6.13
CA ILE A 125 -9.26 -0.68 6.48
C ILE A 125 -8.53 -0.20 5.23
N SER A 126 -8.00 1.02 5.27
CA SER A 126 -7.15 1.58 4.21
C SER A 126 -5.66 1.44 4.51
N ALA A 127 -5.27 1.42 5.78
CA ALA A 127 -3.92 1.14 6.27
C ALA A 127 -3.94 0.82 7.77
N GLN A 128 -2.92 0.13 8.26
CA GLN A 128 -2.63 -0.01 9.68
C GLN A 128 -1.14 0.27 9.96
N SER A 129 -0.86 0.69 11.19
CA SER A 129 0.49 0.82 11.72
C SER A 129 0.52 0.11 13.06
N ILE A 130 1.25 -0.99 13.12
CA ILE A 130 1.29 -1.89 14.28
C ILE A 130 2.75 -2.00 14.72
N THR A 131 2.99 -1.76 16.01
CA THR A 131 4.27 -2.02 16.65
C THR A 131 4.05 -2.97 17.82
N ILE A 132 4.80 -4.07 17.83
CA ILE A 132 4.79 -5.07 18.89
C ILE A 132 6.22 -5.19 19.42
N THR A 133 6.36 -5.12 20.73
CA THR A 133 7.63 -5.37 21.43
C THR A 133 7.47 -6.65 22.23
N VAL A 134 8.39 -7.60 22.04
CA VAL A 134 8.43 -8.91 22.71
C VAL A 134 9.76 -9.08 23.42
#